data_AF-A0A9D1G2F2-F1
#
_entry.id   AF-A0A9D1G2F2-F1
#
_cell.length_a   1.000
_cell.length_b   1.000
_cell.length_c   1.000
_cell.angle_alpha   90.00
_cell.angle_beta   90.00
_cell.angle_gamma   90.00
#
_symmetry.space_group_name_H-M   'P 1'
#
loop_
_entity.id
_entity.type
_entity.pdbx_description
1 polymer ?
#
loop_
_entity_poly.entity_id
_entity_poly.type
_entity_poly.pdbx_seq_one_letter_code
_entity_poly.pdbx_strand_id
1 'polypeptide(L)'
;MQIRISRAAWIAGLTLFITAVCAIFWLCVALFSAIIMMPYVDPSLEWGALSETLNRGIGSILIGGRFHFTRKLQLLYSALEAFFMEFGLHMLVSLFLIFVAININMLNTKLSGNIVAFAFVLFDFCFYGLGMPYAVYYFSPVSLCNLNMLDAYNTTVFPSVTYAFALLGSLNVLLIAGARIQARKIEIA
;
A
#
# COMPACT_ATOMS: atom_id res chain seq x y z
N MET A 1 0.64 38.75 -8.10
CA MET A 1 -0.41 38.18 -8.97
C MET A 1 -0.79 36.81 -8.39
N GLN A 2 -1.78 36.76 -7.50
CA GLN A 2 -2.30 35.48 -7.00
C GLN A 2 -3.22 34.91 -8.08
N ILE A 3 -2.76 33.88 -8.79
CA ILE A 3 -3.63 33.11 -9.69
C ILE A 3 -4.68 32.47 -8.77
N ARG A 4 -5.91 32.98 -8.81
CA ARG A 4 -7.06 32.38 -8.11
C ARG A 4 -7.43 31.08 -8.80
N ILE A 5 -6.66 30.03 -8.54
CA ILE A 5 -7.06 28.66 -8.85
C ILE A 5 -8.23 28.33 -7.93
N SER A 6 -9.35 27.85 -8.49
CA SER A 6 -10.47 27.37 -7.69
C SER A 6 -10.00 26.24 -6.78
N ARG A 7 -10.48 26.18 -5.54
CA ARG A 7 -9.99 25.15 -4.59
C ARG A 7 -10.23 23.73 -5.10
N ALA A 8 -11.25 23.54 -5.94
CA ALA A 8 -11.50 22.29 -6.65
C ALA A 8 -10.37 21.89 -7.62
N ALA A 9 -9.87 22.85 -8.43
CA ALA A 9 -8.74 22.61 -9.32
C ALA A 9 -7.44 22.34 -8.53
N TRP A 10 -7.28 22.99 -7.37
CA TRP A 10 -6.18 22.69 -6.46
C TRP A 10 -6.23 21.24 -5.94
N ILE A 11 -7.39 20.73 -5.48
CA ILE A 11 -7.52 19.33 -5.05
C ILE A 11 -7.24 18.35 -6.19
N ALA A 12 -7.69 18.66 -7.41
CA ALA A 12 -7.40 17.81 -8.57
C ALA A 12 -5.90 17.75 -8.88
N GLY A 13 -5.22 18.91 -8.89
CA GLY A 13 -3.77 18.97 -9.07
C GLY A 13 -3.01 18.27 -7.95
N LEU A 14 -3.42 18.47 -6.69
CA LEU A 14 -2.85 17.80 -5.53
C LEU A 14 -3.02 16.28 -5.61
N THR A 15 -4.18 15.79 -6.06
CA THR A 15 -4.45 14.36 -6.25
C THR A 15 -3.49 13.76 -7.28
N LEU A 16 -3.33 14.40 -8.44
CA LEU A 16 -2.40 13.95 -9.48
C LEU A 16 -0.96 13.97 -8.99
N PHE A 17 -0.57 15.04 -8.30
CA PHE A 17 0.77 15.19 -7.74
C PHE A 17 1.09 14.08 -6.71
N ILE A 18 0.19 13.84 -5.76
CA ILE A 18 0.38 12.79 -4.75
C ILE A 18 0.45 11.41 -5.40
N THR A 19 -0.44 11.09 -6.34
CA THR A 19 -0.39 9.82 -7.07
C THR A 19 0.95 9.63 -7.79
N ALA A 20 1.47 10.67 -8.44
CA ALA A 20 2.78 10.61 -9.09
C ALA A 20 3.92 10.43 -8.08
N VAL A 21 3.91 11.15 -6.96
CA VAL A 21 4.92 11.03 -5.90
C VAL A 21 4.89 9.63 -5.27
N CYS A 22 3.71 9.06 -5.01
CA CYS A 22 3.58 7.69 -4.52
C CYS A 22 4.13 6.68 -5.52
N ALA A 23 3.84 6.84 -6.82
CA ALA A 23 4.35 5.96 -7.86
C ALA A 23 5.87 6.01 -7.93
N ILE A 24 6.45 7.21 -7.91
CA ILE A 24 7.91 7.40 -7.90
C ILE A 24 8.51 6.79 -6.63
N PHE A 25 7.90 7.01 -5.46
CA PHE A 25 8.38 6.43 -4.21
C PHE A 25 8.46 4.90 -4.28
N TRP A 26 7.38 4.23 -4.68
CA TRP A 26 7.38 2.77 -4.77
C TRP A 26 8.28 2.24 -5.89
N LEU A 27 8.44 2.98 -6.99
CA LEU A 27 9.42 2.64 -8.02
C LEU A 27 10.84 2.74 -7.47
N CYS A 28 11.16 3.79 -6.71
CA CYS A 28 12.45 3.93 -6.04
C CYS A 28 12.68 2.79 -5.05
N VAL A 29 11.68 2.43 -4.24
CA VAL A 29 11.76 1.27 -3.33
C VAL A 29 12.06 0.00 -4.11
N ALA A 30 11.30 -0.30 -5.17
CA ALA A 30 11.52 -1.48 -5.99
C ALA A 30 12.92 -1.49 -6.64
N LEU A 31 13.38 -0.35 -7.16
CA LEU A 31 14.70 -0.22 -7.77
C LEU A 31 15.83 -0.40 -6.74
N PHE A 32 15.74 0.24 -5.57
CA PHE A 32 16.74 0.06 -4.53
C PHE A 32 16.74 -1.37 -3.99
N SER A 33 15.58 -1.98 -3.79
CA SER A 33 15.48 -3.40 -3.45
C SER A 33 16.15 -4.29 -4.51
N ALA A 34 15.94 -4.01 -5.81
CA ALA A 34 16.58 -4.74 -6.90
C ALA A 34 18.11 -4.52 -6.93
N ILE A 35 18.59 -3.29 -6.74
CA ILE A 35 20.03 -2.95 -6.71
C ILE A 35 20.73 -3.67 -5.55
N ILE A 36 20.12 -3.66 -4.36
CA ILE A 36 20.67 -4.33 -3.18
C ILE A 36 20.72 -5.85 -3.39
N MET A 37 19.75 -6.41 -4.12
CA MET A 37 19.71 -7.84 -4.44
C MET A 37 20.61 -8.22 -5.63
N MET A 38 20.99 -7.28 -6.49
CA MET A 38 21.76 -7.52 -7.72
C MET A 38 23.00 -8.42 -7.57
N PRO A 39 23.81 -8.35 -6.47
CA PRO A 39 24.94 -9.24 -6.27
C PRO A 39 24.56 -10.73 -6.08
N TYR A 40 23.29 -11.00 -5.79
CA TYR A 40 22.75 -12.31 -5.46
C TYR A 40 21.72 -12.80 -6.48
N VAL A 41 21.34 -11.96 -7.46
CA VAL A 41 20.26 -12.22 -8.43
C VAL A 41 20.72 -13.23 -9.47
N ASP A 42 20.05 -14.39 -9.47
CA ASP A 42 20.05 -15.27 -10.63
C ASP A 42 19.13 -14.67 -11.72
N PRO A 43 19.54 -14.62 -12.99
CA PRO A 43 18.82 -13.90 -14.05
C PRO A 43 17.47 -14.52 -14.47
N SER A 44 17.09 -15.67 -13.90
CA SER A 44 15.80 -16.30 -14.15
C SER A 44 14.69 -15.68 -13.30
N LEU A 45 13.55 -15.34 -13.91
CA LEU A 45 12.37 -14.79 -13.25
C LEU A 45 11.49 -15.86 -12.56
N GLU A 46 12.03 -17.05 -12.35
CA GLU A 46 11.33 -18.13 -11.68
C GLU A 46 11.38 -17.96 -10.16
N TRP A 47 10.30 -18.35 -9.47
CA TRP A 47 10.20 -18.28 -8.02
C TRP A 47 11.37 -18.95 -7.28
N GLY A 48 11.88 -20.07 -7.83
CA GLY A 48 13.02 -20.79 -7.27
C GLY A 48 14.25 -19.89 -7.15
N ALA A 49 14.66 -19.30 -8.27
CA ALA A 49 15.80 -18.40 -8.35
C ALA A 49 15.61 -17.12 -7.53
N LEU A 50 14.40 -16.54 -7.50
CA LEU A 50 14.08 -15.39 -6.64
C LEU A 50 14.20 -15.73 -5.15
N SER A 51 13.66 -16.89 -4.74
CA SER A 51 13.74 -17.33 -3.34
C SER A 51 15.17 -17.62 -2.92
N GLU A 52 15.98 -18.17 -3.83
CA GLU A 52 17.39 -18.46 -3.59
C GLU A 52 18.23 -17.19 -3.52
N THR A 53 17.99 -16.24 -4.43
CA THR A 53 18.58 -14.88 -4.42
C THR A 53 18.35 -14.17 -3.08
N LEU A 54 17.11 -14.15 -2.60
CA LEU A 54 16.73 -13.47 -1.35
C LEU A 54 17.35 -14.15 -0.11
N ASN A 55 17.48 -15.47 -0.13
CA ASN A 55 18.03 -16.25 0.97
C ASN A 55 19.58 -16.21 1.01
N ARG A 56 20.24 -16.18 -0.15
CA ARG A 56 21.70 -16.02 -0.27
C ARG A 56 22.17 -14.62 0.11
N GLY A 57 21.35 -13.60 -0.16
CA GLY A 57 21.59 -12.23 0.28
C GLY A 57 21.21 -12.00 1.74
N ILE A 58 20.44 -10.93 1.95
CA ILE A 58 20.10 -10.37 3.27
C ILE A 58 19.29 -11.33 4.17
N GLY A 59 18.55 -12.29 3.62
CA GLY A 59 17.73 -13.22 4.40
C GLY A 59 18.52 -14.04 5.43
N SER A 60 19.74 -14.43 5.09
CA SER A 60 20.62 -15.16 6.02
C SER A 60 21.23 -14.28 7.12
N ILE A 61 21.37 -12.97 6.89
CA ILE A 61 22.13 -12.05 7.76
C ILE A 61 21.23 -11.20 8.68
N LEU A 62 20.09 -10.69 8.20
CA LEU A 62 19.26 -9.74 8.98
C LEU A 62 18.07 -10.37 9.70
N ILE A 63 17.54 -11.50 9.22
CA ILE A 63 16.26 -12.06 9.73
C ILE A 63 16.47 -13.39 10.47
N GLY A 64 17.65 -14.01 10.36
CA GLY A 64 17.93 -15.34 10.96
C GLY A 64 16.98 -16.44 10.48
N GLY A 65 16.18 -16.14 9.46
CA GLY A 65 15.09 -16.95 8.93
C GLY A 65 15.09 -16.85 7.41
N ARG A 66 14.74 -17.96 6.76
CA ARG A 66 14.66 -18.01 5.30
C ARG A 66 13.43 -17.22 4.85
N PHE A 67 13.61 -16.31 3.89
CA PHE A 67 12.49 -15.75 3.15
C PHE A 67 11.75 -16.89 2.46
N HIS A 68 10.52 -17.12 2.90
CA HIS A 68 9.62 -18.13 2.37
C HIS A 68 8.39 -17.44 1.82
N PHE A 69 8.28 -17.45 0.49
CA PHE A 69 7.02 -17.16 -0.15
C PHE A 69 6.09 -18.36 0.05
N THR A 70 4.82 -18.08 0.33
CA THR A 70 3.85 -19.15 0.51
C THR A 70 3.75 -19.94 -0.78
N ARG A 71 3.79 -21.28 -0.71
CA ARG A 71 3.65 -22.17 -1.89
C ARG A 71 2.39 -21.85 -2.71
N LYS A 72 1.33 -21.42 -2.02
CA LYS A 72 0.09 -20.90 -2.61
C LYS A 72 0.38 -19.79 -3.64
N LEU A 73 1.16 -18.77 -3.27
CA LEU A 73 1.50 -17.64 -4.12
C LEU A 73 2.27 -18.07 -5.38
N GLN A 74 3.24 -18.97 -5.20
CA GLN A 74 4.12 -19.44 -6.28
C GLN A 74 3.38 -20.26 -7.34
N LEU A 75 2.32 -20.98 -6.94
CA LEU A 75 1.47 -21.76 -7.87
C LEU A 75 0.45 -20.90 -8.61
N LEU A 76 0.15 -19.72 -8.06
CA LEU A 76 -0.95 -18.87 -8.51
C LEU A 76 -0.54 -17.80 -9.50
N TYR A 77 0.65 -17.23 -9.30
CA TYR A 77 1.12 -16.06 -10.02
C TYR A 77 2.56 -16.31 -10.47
N SER A 78 2.94 -15.76 -11.63
CA SER A 78 4.35 -15.55 -11.91
C SER A 78 4.93 -14.50 -10.96
N ALA A 79 6.25 -14.50 -10.78
CA ALA A 79 6.91 -13.52 -9.93
C ALA A 79 6.64 -12.07 -10.37
N LEU A 80 6.54 -11.85 -11.69
CA LEU A 80 6.26 -10.54 -12.26
C LEU A 80 4.81 -10.09 -12.00
N GLU A 81 3.84 -11.01 -12.14
CA GLU A 81 2.44 -10.72 -11.80
C GLU A 81 2.27 -10.39 -10.32
N ALA A 82 2.87 -11.20 -9.44
CA ALA A 82 2.85 -10.95 -8.00
C ALA A 82 3.49 -9.59 -7.66
N PHE A 83 4.60 -9.24 -8.31
CA PHE A 83 5.24 -7.94 -8.14
C PHE A 83 4.31 -6.77 -8.49
N PHE A 84 3.65 -6.80 -9.66
CA PHE A 84 2.76 -5.72 -10.06
C PHE A 84 1.49 -5.64 -9.20
N MET A 85 0.98 -6.77 -8.73
CA MET A 85 -0.15 -6.78 -7.80
C MET A 85 0.23 -6.16 -6.46
N GLU A 86 1.34 -6.60 -5.87
CA GLU A 86 1.88 -6.06 -4.61
C GLU A 86 2.14 -4.55 -4.76
N PHE A 87 2.83 -4.14 -5.84
CA PHE A 87 3.08 -2.73 -6.15
C PHE A 87 1.79 -1.90 -6.21
N GLY A 88 0.77 -2.40 -6.91
CA GLY A 88 -0.54 -1.74 -7.03
C GLY A 88 -1.26 -1.60 -5.69
N LEU A 89 -1.20 -2.62 -4.83
CA LEU A 89 -1.83 -2.57 -3.51
C LEU A 89 -1.11 -1.58 -2.57
N HIS A 90 0.23 -1.60 -2.55
CA HIS A 90 1.04 -0.65 -1.77
C HIS A 90 0.81 0.81 -2.20
N MET A 91 0.66 1.03 -3.51
CA MET A 91 0.24 2.30 -4.08
C MET A 91 -1.11 2.76 -3.50
N LEU A 92 -2.12 1.89 -3.52
CA LEU A 92 -3.47 2.22 -3.03
C LEU A 92 -3.49 2.49 -1.52
N VAL A 93 -2.75 1.72 -0.72
CA VAL A 93 -2.63 1.96 0.74
C VAL A 93 -1.92 3.28 1.02
N SER A 94 -0.86 3.60 0.29
CA SER A 94 -0.13 4.86 0.47
C SER A 94 -1.02 6.07 0.18
N LEU A 95 -1.80 5.99 -0.92
CA LEU A 95 -2.78 7.02 -1.25
C LEU A 95 -3.85 7.14 -0.16
N PHE A 96 -4.34 6.01 0.35
CA PHE A 96 -5.33 5.99 1.42
C PHE A 96 -4.82 6.74 2.66
N LEU A 97 -3.62 6.42 3.14
CA LEU A 97 -3.02 7.07 4.31
C LEU A 97 -2.84 8.57 4.13
N ILE A 98 -2.36 9.00 2.95
CA ILE A 98 -2.17 10.42 2.64
C ILE A 98 -3.52 11.15 2.58
N PHE A 99 -4.53 10.57 1.92
CA PHE A 99 -5.84 11.21 1.80
C PHE A 99 -6.61 11.21 3.13
N VAL A 100 -6.42 10.23 4.01
CA VAL A 100 -6.90 10.29 5.40
C VAL A 100 -6.30 11.51 6.10
N ALA A 101 -4.99 11.67 6.04
CA ALA A 101 -4.31 12.80 6.66
C ALA A 101 -4.81 14.14 6.11
N ILE A 102 -4.95 14.27 4.79
CA ILE A 102 -5.45 15.48 4.14
C ILE A 102 -6.88 15.80 4.59
N ASN A 103 -7.80 14.83 4.54
CA ASN A 103 -9.20 15.06 4.91
C ASN A 103 -9.33 15.54 6.36
N ILE A 104 -8.52 15.01 7.28
CA ILE A 104 -8.57 15.41 8.70
C ILE A 104 -7.90 16.78 8.91
N ASN A 105 -6.75 17.02 8.27
CA ASN A 105 -6.02 18.28 8.35
C ASN A 105 -6.78 19.44 7.66
N MET A 106 -7.72 19.16 6.76
CA MET A 106 -8.61 20.19 6.19
C MET A 106 -9.70 20.64 7.18
N LEU A 107 -10.10 19.76 8.11
CA LEU A 107 -11.10 20.05 9.14
C LEU A 107 -10.49 20.73 10.38
N ASN A 108 -9.21 20.48 10.65
CA ASN A 108 -8.50 20.97 11.84
C ASN A 108 -7.22 21.71 11.45
N THR A 109 -6.90 22.82 12.12
CA THR A 109 -5.63 23.56 11.89
C THR A 109 -4.38 22.86 12.45
N LYS A 110 -4.53 21.66 13.03
CA LYS A 110 -3.46 20.90 13.69
C LYS A 110 -3.07 19.69 12.84
N LEU A 111 -1.84 19.19 13.01
CA LEU A 111 -1.29 17.98 12.36
C LEU A 111 -1.94 16.66 12.82
N SER A 112 -3.20 16.68 13.28
CA SER A 112 -3.89 15.51 13.80
C SER A 112 -4.14 14.44 12.75
N GLY A 113 -4.29 14.79 11.48
CA GLY A 113 -4.47 13.84 10.39
C GLY A 113 -3.26 12.92 10.18
N ASN A 114 -2.04 13.43 10.36
CA ASN A 114 -0.83 12.61 10.23
C ASN A 114 -0.75 11.58 11.37
N ILE A 115 -1.16 11.95 12.58
CA ILE A 115 -1.23 11.04 13.72
C ILE A 115 -2.24 9.92 13.46
N VAL A 116 -3.42 10.26 12.90
CA VAL A 116 -4.44 9.25 12.57
C VAL A 116 -3.97 8.32 11.45
N ALA A 117 -3.33 8.84 10.40
CA ALA A 117 -2.74 8.00 9.35
C ALA A 117 -1.66 7.06 9.93
N PHE A 118 -0.81 7.55 10.82
CA PHE A 118 0.18 6.73 11.50
C PHE A 118 -0.45 5.67 12.41
N ALA A 119 -1.58 5.97 13.06
CA ALA A 119 -2.31 5.01 13.87
C ALA A 119 -2.79 3.79 13.06
N PHE A 120 -3.18 3.96 11.79
CA PHE A 120 -3.51 2.82 10.91
C PHE A 120 -2.30 1.91 10.67
N VAL A 121 -1.11 2.48 10.52
CA VAL A 121 0.14 1.71 10.38
C VAL A 121 0.47 0.98 11.68
N LEU A 122 0.34 1.63 12.82
CA LEU A 122 0.54 0.98 14.12
C LEU A 122 -0.47 -0.14 14.38
N PHE A 123 -1.72 0.06 13.97
CA PHE A 123 -2.77 -0.94 14.07
C PHE A 123 -2.45 -2.18 13.24
N ASP A 124 -1.72 -2.04 12.13
CA ASP A 124 -1.24 -3.17 11.33
C ASP A 124 -0.37 -4.15 12.16
N PHE A 125 0.52 -3.60 13.01
CA PHE A 125 1.38 -4.40 13.88
C PHE A 125 0.60 -5.25 14.89
N CYS A 126 -0.60 -4.83 15.28
CA CYS A 126 -1.46 -5.62 16.16
C CYS A 126 -1.89 -6.95 15.50
N PHE A 127 -1.99 -7.00 14.17
CA PHE A 127 -2.37 -8.23 13.47
C PHE A 127 -1.22 -9.25 13.43
N TYR A 128 0.01 -8.79 13.23
CA TYR A 128 1.19 -9.67 13.21
C TYR A 128 1.63 -10.10 14.61
N GLY A 129 1.48 -9.24 15.63
CA GLY A 129 2.05 -9.47 16.96
C GLY A 129 1.10 -10.04 18.02
N LEU A 130 -0.20 -9.78 17.93
CA LEU A 130 -1.15 -10.08 19.01
C LEU A 130 -2.11 -11.26 18.72
N GLY A 131 -1.97 -11.91 17.56
CA GLY A 131 -2.77 -13.10 17.22
C GLY A 131 -4.27 -12.80 17.05
N MET A 132 -4.60 -11.63 16.52
CA MET A 132 -5.99 -11.23 16.25
C MET A 132 -6.71 -12.24 15.32
N PRO A 133 -8.03 -12.43 15.47
CA PRO A 133 -8.80 -13.33 14.61
C PRO A 133 -8.68 -12.96 13.12
N TYR A 134 -8.66 -13.97 12.24
CA TYR A 134 -8.52 -13.78 10.79
C TYR A 134 -9.57 -12.85 10.17
N ALA A 135 -10.78 -12.79 10.74
CA ALA A 135 -11.85 -11.90 10.27
C ALA A 135 -11.47 -10.40 10.36
N VAL A 136 -10.54 -10.02 11.24
CA VAL A 136 -10.18 -8.62 11.43
C VAL A 136 -9.25 -8.11 10.31
N TYR A 137 -8.62 -9.00 9.53
CA TYR A 137 -7.81 -8.63 8.35
C TYR A 137 -8.62 -7.95 7.24
N TYR A 138 -9.93 -8.20 7.17
CA TYR A 138 -10.82 -7.50 6.24
C TYR A 138 -10.92 -5.99 6.52
N PHE A 139 -10.67 -5.58 7.77
CA PHE A 139 -10.85 -4.20 8.23
C PHE A 139 -9.55 -3.44 8.38
N SER A 140 -8.40 -4.05 8.04
CA SER A 140 -7.10 -3.39 8.09
C SER A 140 -6.66 -2.98 6.70
N PRO A 141 -6.85 -1.71 6.28
CA PRO A 141 -6.43 -1.27 4.96
C PRO A 141 -4.94 -1.51 4.70
N VAL A 142 -4.13 -1.43 5.75
CA VAL A 142 -2.67 -1.65 5.66
C VAL A 142 -2.36 -3.13 5.45
N SER A 143 -3.01 -4.05 6.18
CA SER A 143 -2.75 -5.49 5.99
C SER A 143 -3.14 -5.98 4.59
N LEU A 144 -4.14 -5.33 3.97
CA LEU A 144 -4.63 -5.67 2.64
C LEU A 144 -3.63 -5.40 1.52
N CYS A 145 -2.49 -4.72 1.77
CA CYS A 145 -1.45 -4.63 0.76
C CYS A 145 -0.54 -5.85 0.64
N ASN A 146 -0.49 -6.71 1.66
CA ASN A 146 0.35 -7.90 1.62
C ASN A 146 -0.36 -9.04 0.88
N LEU A 147 0.09 -9.35 -0.33
CA LEU A 147 -0.50 -10.41 -1.17
C LEU A 147 -0.45 -11.80 -0.52
N ASN A 148 0.49 -12.07 0.40
CA ASN A 148 0.51 -13.33 1.15
C ASN A 148 -0.66 -13.47 2.14
N MET A 149 -1.24 -12.36 2.58
CA MET A 149 -2.39 -12.33 3.49
C MET A 149 -3.73 -12.31 2.73
N LEU A 150 -3.69 -12.41 1.40
CA LEU A 150 -4.86 -12.42 0.54
C LEU A 150 -5.16 -13.82 -0.02
N ASP A 151 -6.42 -14.04 -0.30
CA ASP A 151 -6.89 -15.26 -0.94
C ASP A 151 -7.21 -15.06 -2.42
N ALA A 152 -6.58 -15.87 -3.28
CA ALA A 152 -6.87 -15.84 -4.71
C ALA A 152 -8.12 -16.66 -5.07
N TYR A 153 -8.46 -17.71 -4.30
CA TYR A 153 -9.52 -18.66 -4.66
C TYR A 153 -10.77 -18.58 -3.77
N ASN A 154 -10.80 -17.68 -2.79
CA ASN A 154 -11.88 -17.57 -1.79
C ASN A 154 -12.17 -18.91 -1.06
N THR A 155 -11.13 -19.72 -0.84
CA THR A 155 -11.21 -21.02 -0.16
C THR A 155 -10.79 -20.94 1.30
N THR A 156 -10.25 -19.81 1.73
CA THR A 156 -9.79 -19.54 3.09
C THR A 156 -10.57 -18.40 3.72
N VAL A 157 -10.37 -18.20 5.02
CA VAL A 157 -10.99 -17.11 5.80
C VAL A 157 -10.33 -15.74 5.54
N PHE A 158 -9.40 -15.65 4.58
CA PHE A 158 -8.67 -14.43 4.25
C PHE A 158 -9.40 -13.62 3.17
N PRO A 159 -9.26 -12.28 3.20
CA PRO A 159 -9.84 -11.41 2.18
C PRO A 159 -9.28 -11.72 0.79
N SER A 160 -10.12 -11.59 -0.23
CA SER A 160 -9.69 -11.90 -1.59
C SER A 160 -8.84 -10.80 -2.21
N VAL A 161 -8.03 -11.15 -3.22
CA VAL A 161 -7.24 -10.15 -3.96
C VAL A 161 -8.14 -9.09 -4.57
N THR A 162 -9.25 -9.50 -5.19
CA THR A 162 -10.25 -8.59 -5.76
C THR A 162 -10.89 -7.71 -4.69
N TYR A 163 -11.17 -8.27 -3.51
CA TYR A 163 -11.71 -7.50 -2.39
C TYR A 163 -10.74 -6.42 -1.93
N ALA A 164 -9.45 -6.73 -1.80
CA ALA A 164 -8.43 -5.74 -1.39
C ALA A 164 -8.37 -4.55 -2.36
N PHE A 165 -8.29 -4.82 -3.67
CA PHE A 165 -8.31 -3.77 -4.69
C PHE A 165 -9.61 -2.97 -4.69
N ALA A 166 -10.76 -3.65 -4.60
CA ALA A 166 -12.06 -2.99 -4.61
C ALA A 166 -12.25 -2.09 -3.39
N LEU A 167 -11.91 -2.58 -2.19
CA LEU A 167 -12.05 -1.81 -0.95
C LEU A 167 -11.10 -0.61 -0.94
N LEU A 168 -9.80 -0.84 -1.18
CA LEU A 168 -8.81 0.25 -1.17
C LEU A 168 -9.08 1.28 -2.26
N GLY A 169 -9.46 0.83 -3.46
CA GLY A 169 -9.87 1.72 -4.54
C GLY A 169 -11.10 2.56 -4.16
N SER A 170 -12.13 1.93 -3.61
CA SER A 170 -13.35 2.62 -3.16
C SER A 170 -13.07 3.62 -2.04
N LEU A 171 -12.26 3.25 -1.04
CA LEU A 171 -11.88 4.16 0.04
C LEU A 171 -11.13 5.38 -0.48
N ASN A 172 -10.19 5.21 -1.40
CA ASN A 172 -9.49 6.32 -2.04
C ASN A 172 -10.44 7.25 -2.81
N VAL A 173 -11.35 6.69 -3.60
CA VAL A 173 -12.37 7.48 -4.33
C VAL A 173 -13.23 8.30 -3.35
N LEU A 174 -13.69 7.67 -2.26
CA LEU A 174 -14.49 8.33 -1.23
C LEU A 174 -13.71 9.45 -0.53
N LEU A 175 -12.44 9.23 -0.19
CA LEU A 175 -11.61 10.26 0.45
C LEU A 175 -11.28 11.42 -0.49
N ILE A 176 -11.04 11.16 -1.78
CA ILE A 176 -10.84 12.21 -2.79
C ILE A 176 -12.13 13.03 -2.96
N ALA A 177 -13.28 12.37 -3.04
CA ALA A 177 -14.58 13.04 -3.10
C ALA A 177 -14.84 13.88 -1.83
N GLY A 178 -14.52 13.33 -0.65
CA GLY A 178 -14.58 14.03 0.64
C GLY A 178 -13.73 15.30 0.64
N ALA A 179 -12.48 15.21 0.21
CA ALA A 179 -11.56 16.35 0.14
C ALA A 179 -12.07 17.43 -0.83
N ARG A 180 -12.64 17.03 -1.98
CA ARG A 180 -13.27 17.97 -2.93
C ARG A 180 -14.47 18.69 -2.34
N ILE A 181 -15.35 17.97 -1.63
CA ILE A 181 -16.53 18.55 -0.98
C ILE A 181 -16.10 19.54 0.11
N GLN A 182 -15.12 19.18 0.93
CA GLN A 182 -14.59 20.05 1.98
C GLN A 182 -13.96 21.32 1.39
N ALA A 183 -13.16 21.18 0.33
CA ALA A 183 -12.55 22.32 -0.37
C ALA A 183 -13.60 23.30 -0.88
N ARG A 184 -14.72 22.80 -1.42
CA ARG A 184 -15.84 23.63 -1.89
C ARG A 184 -16.54 24.35 -0.73
N LYS A 185 -16.75 23.68 0.40
CA LYS A 185 -17.38 24.30 1.59
C LYS A 185 -16.54 25.47 2.11
N ILE A 186 -15.22 25.31 2.17
CA ILE A 186 -14.28 26.35 2.61
C ILE A 186 -14.23 27.53 1.61
N GLU A 187 -14.53 27.31 0.33
CA GLU A 187 -14.56 28.38 -0.67
C GLU A 187 -15.84 29.24 -0.61
N ILE A 188 -16.94 28.69 -0.08
CA ILE A 188 -18.24 29.37 0.04
C ILE A 188 -18.39 30.10 1.39
N ALA A 189 -17.70 29.62 2.43
CA ALA A 189 -17.68 30.23 3.77
C ALA A 189 -16.77 31.45 3.84
#